data_AF-A0A5N4E495-F1
#
_entry.id   AF-A0A5N4E495-F1
#
_cell.length_a   1.000
_cell.length_b   1.000
_cell.length_c   1.000
_cell.angle_alpha   90.00
_cell.angle_beta   90.00
_cell.angle_gamma   90.00
#
_symmetry.space_group_name_H-M   'P 1'
#
loop_
_entity.id
_entity.type
_entity.pdbx_description
1 polymer ?
#
loop_
_entity_poly.entity_id
_entity_poly.type
_entity_poly.pdbx_seq_one_letter_code
_entity_poly.pdbx_strand_id
1 'polypeptide(L)'
;MDQLGFSEPQDLLHHQLDRPKTKISAKHKYYCDVMMKVRGLATDKSCKKTKTFVHSVSPNTGGLCEGPAVRCVKMSDFYNCHLIIFKVTQCNLYPDAVPPHCYYKGITLWRDVSVVCVGKHPIHLNE
;
A
#
# COMPACT_ATOMS: atom_id res chain seq x y z
N MET A 1 14.73 -17.75 -12.02
CA MET A 1 13.97 -18.76 -11.27
C MET A 1 14.53 -18.66 -9.87
N ASP A 2 13.89 -18.02 -8.89
CA ASP A 2 12.50 -18.17 -8.47
C ASP A 2 11.89 -16.82 -8.01
N GLN A 3 10.71 -16.52 -8.55
CA GLN A 3 9.82 -15.54 -7.92
C GLN A 3 9.27 -16.22 -6.66
N LEU A 4 9.75 -15.81 -5.49
CA LEU A 4 9.15 -16.17 -4.20
C LEU A 4 7.69 -15.72 -4.20
N GLY A 5 6.84 -16.64 -4.64
CA GLY A 5 5.39 -16.55 -4.66
C GLY A 5 4.90 -16.61 -3.23
N PHE A 6 4.90 -15.47 -2.56
CA PHE A 6 4.06 -15.29 -1.39
C PHE A 6 2.62 -15.23 -1.86
N SER A 7 1.87 -16.29 -1.60
CA SER A 7 0.42 -16.35 -1.72
C SER A 7 -0.20 -15.39 -0.70
N GLU A 8 -0.12 -14.09 -0.95
CA GLU A 8 -0.91 -13.09 -0.24
C GLU A 8 -2.39 -13.38 -0.51
N PRO A 9 -3.25 -13.47 0.52
CA PRO A 9 -4.70 -13.52 0.32
C PRO A 9 -5.08 -12.30 -0.53
N GLN A 10 -5.43 -12.55 -1.79
CA GLN A 10 -5.62 -11.54 -2.84
C GLN A 10 -6.66 -10.48 -2.44
N ASP A 11 -7.55 -10.83 -1.50
CA ASP A 11 -8.60 -9.97 -0.95
C ASP A 11 -8.17 -8.96 0.10
N LEU A 12 -7.09 -9.22 0.85
CA LEU A 12 -6.75 -8.34 1.97
C LEU A 12 -6.24 -6.96 1.51
N LEU A 13 -5.71 -6.90 0.28
CA LEU A 13 -4.88 -5.80 -0.19
C LEU A 13 -5.32 -5.23 -1.54
N HIS A 14 -6.45 -5.66 -2.11
CA HIS A 14 -6.85 -5.26 -3.46
C HIS A 14 -6.92 -3.73 -3.63
N HIS A 15 -7.25 -2.98 -2.57
CA HIS A 15 -7.24 -1.52 -2.61
C HIS A 15 -5.90 -0.88 -2.24
N GLN A 16 -4.97 -1.59 -1.61
CA GLN A 16 -3.68 -1.05 -1.12
C GLN A 16 -2.49 -1.48 -1.98
N LEU A 17 -2.61 -2.56 -2.74
CA LEU A 17 -1.50 -3.16 -3.48
C LEU A 17 -1.48 -2.70 -4.93
N ASP A 18 -0.30 -2.30 -5.40
CA ASP A 18 0.05 -2.09 -6.80
C ASP A 18 1.41 -2.75 -7.05
N ARG A 19 1.40 -4.10 -7.08
CA ARG A 19 2.59 -4.94 -7.14
C ARG A 19 2.57 -5.83 -8.39
N PRO A 20 3.61 -5.77 -9.25
CA PRO A 20 4.66 -4.75 -9.26
C PRO A 20 4.07 -3.37 -9.56
N LYS A 21 4.80 -2.30 -9.21
CA LYS A 21 4.36 -0.93 -9.50
C LYS A 21 3.95 -0.79 -10.96
N THR A 22 2.74 -0.28 -11.21
CA THR A 22 2.24 -0.01 -12.56
C THR A 22 3.19 0.97 -13.26
N LYS A 23 3.71 0.55 -14.42
CA LYS A 23 4.65 1.34 -15.21
C LYS A 23 3.90 2.40 -16.01
N ILE A 24 3.91 3.64 -15.52
CA ILE A 24 3.34 4.80 -16.23
C ILE A 24 4.52 5.68 -16.68
N SER A 25 4.69 5.88 -17.99
CA SER A 25 5.80 6.65 -18.55
C SER A 25 5.64 8.17 -18.32
N ALA A 26 6.78 8.83 -18.10
CA ALA A 26 6.99 10.27 -17.87
C ALA A 26 6.50 10.86 -16.52
N LYS A 27 7.29 10.55 -15.47
CA LYS A 27 7.29 11.13 -14.10
C LYS A 27 6.10 10.75 -13.22
N HIS A 28 6.41 10.41 -11.96
CA HIS A 28 5.51 10.11 -10.84
C HIS A 28 4.26 11.00 -10.68
N LYS A 29 4.22 12.17 -11.34
CA LYS A 29 3.10 13.11 -11.35
C LYS A 29 1.78 12.45 -11.79
N TYR A 30 1.79 11.59 -12.81
CA TYR A 30 0.55 10.98 -13.31
C TYR A 30 0.20 9.64 -12.66
N TYR A 31 1.13 9.01 -11.92
CA TYR A 31 0.88 7.71 -11.31
C TYR A 31 -0.36 7.78 -10.39
N CYS A 32 -0.42 8.80 -9.53
CA CYS A 32 -1.53 8.93 -8.60
C CYS A 32 -2.84 9.26 -9.30
N ASP A 33 -2.84 10.16 -10.29
CA ASP A 33 -4.05 10.50 -11.05
C ASP A 33 -4.68 9.26 -11.69
N VAL A 34 -3.84 8.43 -12.32
CA VAL A 34 -4.28 7.19 -12.97
C VAL A 34 -4.76 6.18 -11.94
N MET A 35 -3.96 5.89 -10.91
CA MET A 35 -4.27 4.82 -9.97
C MET A 35 -5.45 5.17 -9.07
N MET A 36 -5.63 6.43 -8.71
CA MET A 36 -6.81 6.87 -7.97
C MET A 36 -8.08 6.68 -8.81
N LYS A 37 -8.04 6.95 -10.12
CA LYS A 37 -9.19 6.71 -11.02
C LYS A 37 -9.47 5.22 -11.22
N VAL A 38 -8.44 4.44 -11.57
CA VAL A 38 -8.57 2.98 -11.81
C VAL A 38 -9.10 2.25 -10.58
N ARG A 39 -8.81 2.73 -9.38
CA ARG A 39 -9.30 2.16 -8.11
C ARG A 39 -10.62 2.76 -7.63
N GLY A 40 -11.29 3.61 -8.42
CA GLY A 40 -12.56 4.25 -8.08
C GLY A 40 -12.48 5.26 -6.92
N LEU A 41 -11.28 5.76 -6.61
CA LEU A 41 -11.01 6.72 -5.53
C LEU A 41 -11.05 8.18 -6.02
N ALA A 42 -11.00 8.37 -7.34
CA ALA A 42 -11.21 9.64 -8.01
C ALA A 42 -12.33 9.46 -9.03
N THR A 43 -13.46 10.13 -8.82
CA THR A 43 -14.67 10.02 -9.63
C THR A 43 -15.23 11.41 -9.91
N ASP A 44 -16.22 11.50 -10.81
CA ASP A 44 -16.88 12.77 -11.12
C ASP A 44 -17.61 13.40 -9.93
N LYS A 45 -17.85 12.61 -8.88
CA LYS A 45 -18.59 13.03 -7.68
C LYS A 45 -17.69 13.19 -6.45
N SER A 46 -16.49 12.62 -6.45
CA SER A 46 -15.65 12.59 -5.25
C SER A 46 -14.16 12.40 -5.56
N CYS A 47 -13.33 13.10 -4.79
CA CYS A 47 -11.89 12.90 -4.76
C CYS A 47 -11.49 12.41 -3.37
N LYS A 48 -11.00 11.17 -3.25
CA LYS A 48 -10.40 10.68 -2.00
C LYS A 48 -9.18 11.53 -1.67
N LYS A 49 -9.09 12.07 -0.45
CA LYS A 49 -8.02 13.01 -0.04
C LYS A 49 -6.62 12.40 -0.08
N THR A 50 -6.46 11.21 0.47
CA THR A 50 -5.16 10.55 0.59
C THR A 50 -5.28 9.04 0.34
N LYS A 51 -4.22 8.46 -0.23
CA LYS A 51 -4.09 7.01 -0.40
C LYS A 51 -2.62 6.61 -0.46
N THR A 52 -2.29 5.49 0.14
CA THR A 52 -0.99 4.84 -0.03
C THR A 52 -1.15 3.59 -0.89
N PHE A 53 -0.22 3.40 -1.83
CA PHE A 53 -0.12 2.20 -2.66
C PHE A 53 1.20 1.48 -2.37
N VAL A 54 1.13 0.21 -2.03
CA VAL A 54 2.28 -0.65 -1.75
C VAL A 54 2.75 -1.33 -3.03
N HIS A 55 4.05 -1.25 -3.33
CA HIS A 55 4.63 -1.78 -4.57
C HIS A 55 5.47 -3.02 -4.39
N SER A 56 6.24 -3.07 -3.31
CA SER A 56 7.16 -4.16 -3.04
C SER A 56 7.62 -4.09 -1.58
N VAL A 57 8.07 -5.22 -1.06
CA VAL A 57 8.85 -5.29 0.17
C VAL A 57 10.32 -5.03 -0.11
N SER A 58 11.08 -4.67 0.92
CA SER A 58 12.54 -4.65 0.84
C SER A 58 13.08 -6.04 0.48
N PRO A 59 14.09 -6.15 -0.39
CA PRO A 59 14.71 -7.44 -0.72
C PRO A 59 15.38 -8.11 0.48
N ASN A 60 15.68 -7.35 1.55
CA ASN A 60 16.25 -7.88 2.79
C ASN A 60 15.19 -8.48 3.73
N THR A 61 13.91 -8.46 3.35
CA THR A 61 12.82 -9.04 4.13
C THR A 61 12.77 -10.55 3.89
N GLY A 62 13.10 -11.36 4.92
CA GLY A 62 13.02 -12.83 4.85
C GLY A 62 11.58 -13.36 4.68
N GLY A 63 10.59 -12.60 5.13
CA GLY A 63 9.17 -12.88 4.98
C GLY A 63 8.35 -11.90 5.83
N LEU A 64 7.07 -11.69 5.49
CA LEU A 64 6.23 -10.70 6.18
C LEU A 64 5.99 -11.02 7.67
N CYS A 65 5.94 -12.31 8.01
CA CYS A 65 5.64 -12.79 9.37
C CYS A 65 6.77 -13.68 9.94
N GLU A 66 8.00 -13.53 9.44
CA GLU A 66 9.13 -14.39 9.81
C GLU A 66 10.19 -13.72 10.68
N GLY A 67 10.27 -12.38 10.62
CA GLY A 67 11.21 -11.60 11.42
C GLY A 67 10.79 -11.43 12.89
N PRO A 68 11.54 -10.64 13.67
CA PRO A 68 11.14 -10.27 15.03
C PRO A 68 9.73 -9.67 15.06
N ALA A 69 8.92 -10.11 16.02
CA ALA A 69 7.57 -9.61 16.23
C ALA A 69 7.49 -8.72 17.47
N VAL A 70 6.62 -7.72 17.43
CA VAL A 70 6.17 -6.94 18.59
C VAL A 70 4.70 -7.22 18.85
N ARG A 71 4.28 -7.19 20.12
CA ARG A 71 2.85 -7.27 20.43
C ARG A 71 2.15 -5.99 20.01
N CYS A 72 1.03 -6.15 19.34
CA CYS A 72 0.18 -5.06 18.90
C CYS A 72 -1.29 -5.38 19.18
N VAL A 73 -2.11 -4.33 19.30
CA VAL A 73 -3.56 -4.46 19.47
C VAL A 73 -4.23 -4.06 18.16
N LYS A 74 -5.13 -4.91 17.69
CA LYS A 74 -6.05 -4.56 16.60
C LYS A 74 -7.48 -4.77 17.12
N MET A 75 -8.28 -3.71 17.08
CA MET A 75 -9.58 -3.65 17.76
C MET A 75 -9.44 -3.91 19.26
N SER A 76 -9.67 -5.14 19.71
CA SER A 76 -9.59 -5.54 21.13
C SER A 76 -8.73 -6.78 21.35
N ASP A 77 -8.11 -7.33 20.30
CA ASP A 77 -7.31 -8.55 20.37
C ASP A 77 -5.82 -8.26 20.21
N PHE A 78 -5.01 -9.11 20.83
CA PHE A 78 -3.54 -9.06 20.76
C PHE A 78 -3.03 -9.93 19.62
N TYR A 79 -2.16 -9.34 18.80
CA TYR A 79 -1.52 -10.01 17.67
C TYR A 79 0.00 -9.85 17.72
N ASN A 80 0.67 -10.68 16.91
CA ASN A 80 2.06 -10.47 16.56
C ASN A 80 2.11 -9.54 15.35
N CYS A 81 2.79 -8.41 15.49
CA CYS A 81 3.05 -7.48 14.39
C CYS A 81 4.52 -7.50 14.01
N HIS A 82 4.79 -7.42 12.72
CA HIS A 82 6.13 -7.32 12.17
C HIS A 82 6.29 -5.98 11.46
N LEU A 83 7.38 -5.27 11.77
CA LEU A 83 7.69 -4.02 11.09
C LEU A 83 8.45 -4.33 9.81
N ILE A 84 7.83 -4.05 8.67
CA ILE A 84 8.40 -4.36 7.35
C ILE A 84 8.55 -3.08 6.55
N ILE A 85 9.71 -2.93 5.90
CA ILE A 85 9.99 -1.80 5.01
C ILE A 85 9.39 -2.10 3.64
N PHE A 86 8.39 -1.31 3.23
CA PHE A 86 7.78 -1.38 1.91
C PHE A 86 8.16 -0.18 1.06
N LYS A 87 8.32 -0.40 -0.24
CA LYS A 87 8.32 0.66 -1.24
C LYS A 87 6.87 1.03 -1.52
N VAL A 88 6.51 2.27 -1.26
CA VAL A 88 5.14 2.77 -1.40
C VAL A 88 5.09 4.04 -2.25
N THR A 89 3.92 4.35 -2.78
CA THR A 89 3.60 5.69 -3.29
C THR A 89 2.43 6.26 -2.51
N GLN A 90 2.65 7.41 -1.87
CA GLN A 90 1.60 8.20 -1.25
C GLN A 90 1.04 9.20 -2.26
N CYS A 91 -0.28 9.17 -2.42
CA CYS A 91 -1.06 10.02 -3.29
C CYS A 91 -1.88 10.98 -2.43
N ASN A 92 -1.59 12.27 -2.54
CA ASN A 92 -2.27 13.32 -1.80
C ASN A 92 -2.99 14.24 -2.79
N LEU A 93 -4.28 14.46 -2.58
CA LEU A 93 -5.09 15.37 -3.39
C LEU A 93 -4.49 16.77 -3.30
N TYR A 94 -4.36 17.46 -4.44
CA TYR A 94 -3.99 18.86 -4.41
C TYR A 94 -5.09 19.71 -3.74
N PRO A 95 -4.75 20.76 -2.96
CA PRO A 95 -5.75 21.52 -2.20
C PRO A 95 -6.88 22.13 -3.06
N ASP A 96 -6.58 22.47 -4.30
CA ASP A 96 -7.47 23.09 -5.29
C ASP A 96 -8.17 22.06 -6.20
N ALA A 97 -7.84 20.78 -6.10
CA ALA A 97 -8.49 19.73 -6.88
C ALA A 97 -9.89 19.41 -6.33
N VAL A 98 -10.89 19.53 -7.19
CA VAL A 98 -12.30 19.27 -6.88
C VAL A 98 -12.94 18.39 -7.97
N PRO A 99 -13.98 17.58 -7.66
CA PRO A 99 -14.67 16.80 -8.68
C PRO A 99 -15.25 17.69 -9.79
N PRO A 100 -15.21 17.27 -11.07
CA PRO A 100 -14.70 15.98 -11.57
C PRO A 100 -13.17 15.97 -11.83
N HIS A 101 -12.47 17.06 -11.55
CA HIS A 101 -11.06 17.27 -11.85
C HIS A 101 -10.15 16.91 -10.66
N CYS A 102 -10.11 15.63 -10.30
CA CYS A 102 -9.18 15.14 -9.27
C CYS A 102 -7.77 14.97 -9.83
N TYR A 103 -6.77 15.62 -9.22
CA TYR A 103 -5.35 15.40 -9.49
C TYR A 103 -4.54 15.41 -8.19
N TYR A 104 -3.41 14.71 -8.21
CA TYR A 104 -2.75 14.21 -7.01
C TYR A 104 -1.24 14.42 -7.06
N LYS A 105 -0.68 14.80 -5.92
CA LYS A 105 0.77 14.77 -5.70
C LYS A 105 1.17 13.36 -5.28
N GLY A 106 2.02 12.73 -6.09
CA GLY A 106 2.62 11.42 -5.80
C GLY A 106 4.04 11.54 -5.22
N ILE A 107 4.30 10.87 -4.10
CA ILE A 107 5.63 10.72 -3.51
C ILE A 107 5.91 9.23 -3.33
N THR A 108 6.97 8.73 -3.95
CA THR A 108 7.45 7.35 -3.78
C THR A 108 8.58 7.34 -2.76
N LEU A 109 8.44 6.51 -1.74
CA LEU A 109 9.42 6.36 -0.67
C LEU A 109 9.42 4.92 -0.12
N TRP A 110 10.43 4.59 0.66
CA TRP A 110 10.40 3.43 1.53
C TRP A 110 9.79 3.83 2.86
N ARG A 111 8.87 3.03 3.40
CA ARG A 111 8.17 3.28 4.66
C ARG A 111 8.03 1.99 5.46
N ASP A 112 8.18 2.11 6.76
CA ASP A 112 7.83 1.05 7.70
C ASP A 112 6.30 0.90 7.76
N VAL A 113 5.82 -0.32 7.53
CA VAL A 113 4.40 -0.69 7.65
C VAL A 113 4.31 -1.85 8.63
N SER A 114 3.37 -1.75 9.56
CA SER A 114 3.14 -2.81 10.54
C SER A 114 2.22 -3.87 9.92
N VAL A 115 2.74 -5.09 9.83
CA VAL A 115 2.01 -6.26 9.31
C VAL A 115 1.48 -7.06 10.49
N VAL A 116 0.17 -7.19 10.60
CA VAL A 116 -0.48 -8.02 11.61
C VAL A 116 -0.51 -9.46 11.13
N CYS A 117 -0.02 -10.39 11.95
CA CYS A 117 0.09 -11.80 11.61
C CYS A 117 -0.62 -12.71 12.63
N VAL A 118 -1.16 -13.82 12.13
CA VAL A 118 -1.63 -14.96 12.92
C VAL A 118 -0.80 -16.18 12.52
N GLY A 119 0.05 -16.65 13.44
CA GLY A 119 1.11 -17.60 13.10
C GLY A 119 2.04 -17.01 12.02
N LYS A 120 2.24 -17.73 10.91
CA LYS A 120 3.06 -17.28 9.77
C LYS A 120 2.26 -16.56 8.67
N HIS A 121 0.98 -16.27 8.90
CA HIS A 121 0.09 -15.71 7.87
C HIS A 121 -0.21 -14.23 8.11
N PRO A 122 0.03 -13.34 7.12
CA PRO A 122 -0.33 -11.94 7.22
C PRO A 122 -1.85 -11.78 7.05
N ILE A 123 -2.46 -11.05 7.97
CA ILE A 123 -3.92 -10.83 8.00
C ILE A 123 -4.31 -9.36 7.96
N HIS A 124 -3.37 -8.41 8.09
CA HIS A 124 -3.64 -6.98 7.93
C HIS A 124 -2.37 -6.15 7.74
N LEU A 125 -2.49 -5.01 7.04
CA LEU A 125 -1.47 -3.94 7.01
C LEU A 125 -2.02 -2.69 7.70
N ASN A 126 -1.30 -2.20 8.71
CA ASN A 126 -1.55 -0.92 9.36
C ASN A 126 -0.63 0.15 8.72
N GLU A 127 -1.23 1.13 8.02
CA GLU A 127 -0.56 2.26 7.33
C GLU A 127 -0.57 3.57 8.11
#